data_AF-A0A2T6JGG7-F1
#
_entry.id   AF-A0A2T6JGG7-F1
#
_cell.length_a   1.000
_cell.length_b   1.000
_cell.length_c   1.000
_cell.angle_alpha   90.00
_cell.angle_beta   90.00
_cell.angle_gamma   90.00
#
_symmetry.space_group_name_H-M   'P 1'
#
loop_
_entity.id
_entity.type
_entity.pdbx_description
1 polymer ?
#
loop_
_entity_poly.entity_id
_entity_poly.type
_entity_poly.pdbx_seq_one_letter_code
_entity_poly.pdbx_strand_id
1 'polypeptide(L)'
;MDALHWWRQGDAVTQSAALVLLAMSVASWVVIVWKLRLMRRASADVARCTAAFWQAPSLLLAQQRLQSFDRDALVLPLVDAANLIANHDGVTPPTLATAGSLSQRLTRVLRDALHDVLGRLQFGQVLLATVGSTAPFVGLLGTVWGIYHALTAVAGAGQITIDRVSGPVGEALVMTAAGLAVAIPAVLAYNVFGRLLGRIEADLEGFARDLRELVIDTAPVQSLTGTTAGLSNAIRPAAGPPQGGSAPLGGSEPRAAGSVGA
;
A
#
# COMPACT_ATOMS: atom_id res chain seq x y z
N MET A 1 10.27 16.55 49.49
CA MET A 1 10.06 17.83 48.81
C MET A 1 9.19 17.54 47.62
N ASP A 2 7.92 17.95 47.69
CA ASP A 2 6.85 17.39 46.89
C ASP A 2 6.96 17.80 45.42
N ALA A 3 6.91 16.84 44.50
CA ALA A 3 6.83 17.08 43.05
C ALA A 3 5.66 18.02 42.67
N LEU A 4 4.64 18.09 43.53
CA LEU A 4 3.51 19.02 43.43
C LEU A 4 3.88 20.49 43.69
N HIS A 5 4.92 20.77 44.48
CA HIS A 5 5.42 22.13 44.69
C HIS A 5 6.25 22.62 43.50
N TRP A 6 7.03 21.73 42.86
CA TRP A 6 7.75 22.02 41.61
C TRP A 6 6.77 22.27 40.44
N TRP A 7 5.62 21.54 40.40
CA TRP A 7 4.53 21.79 39.45
C TRP A 7 3.76 23.10 39.70
N ARG A 8 3.77 23.65 40.90
CA ARG A 8 3.15 24.98 41.13
C ARG A 8 4.09 26.16 40.90
N GLN A 9 5.40 25.91 40.84
CA GLN A 9 6.42 26.95 40.64
C GLN A 9 7.07 26.94 39.25
N GLY A 10 7.02 25.84 38.51
CA GLY A 10 7.52 25.79 37.14
C GLY A 10 6.63 26.60 36.20
N ASP A 11 7.25 27.43 35.36
CA ASP A 11 6.55 28.11 34.27
C ASP A 11 5.75 27.10 33.41
N ALA A 12 4.52 27.47 33.03
CA ALA A 12 3.60 26.63 32.27
C ALA A 12 4.21 26.04 30.98
N VAL A 13 5.17 26.76 30.38
CA VAL A 13 5.90 26.32 29.18
C VAL A 13 6.81 25.12 29.47
N THR A 14 7.58 25.14 30.57
CA THR A 14 8.47 24.03 30.92
C THR A 14 7.66 22.77 31.25
N GLN A 15 6.55 22.92 31.96
CA GLN A 15 5.69 21.79 32.31
C GLN A 15 4.98 21.18 31.10
N SER A 16 4.47 22.03 30.21
CA SER A 16 3.86 21.55 28.96
C SER A 16 4.89 20.84 28.08
N ALA A 17 6.12 21.36 27.96
CA ALA A 17 7.19 20.68 27.23
C ALA A 17 7.54 19.31 27.84
N ALA A 18 7.67 19.21 29.17
CA ALA A 18 7.91 17.93 29.85
C ALA A 18 6.75 16.94 29.61
N LEU A 19 5.51 17.40 29.70
CA LEU A 19 4.32 16.56 29.48
C LEU A 19 4.25 16.05 28.03
N VAL A 20 4.56 16.91 27.06
CA VAL A 20 4.62 16.53 25.64
C VAL A 20 5.71 15.48 25.42
N LEU A 21 6.92 15.68 25.97
CA LEU A 21 8.00 14.68 25.88
C LEU A 21 7.59 13.35 26.50
N LEU A 22 6.92 13.37 27.65
CA LEU A 22 6.43 12.16 28.31
C LEU A 22 5.39 11.45 27.43
N ALA A 23 4.43 12.17 26.86
CA ALA A 23 3.43 11.61 25.96
C ALA A 23 4.06 11.00 24.70
N MET A 24 5.02 11.70 24.09
CA MET A 24 5.79 11.20 22.94
C MET A 24 6.58 9.94 23.28
N SER A 25 7.19 9.89 24.47
CA SER A 25 7.92 8.71 24.97
C SER A 25 7.01 7.50 25.11
N VAL A 26 5.87 7.66 25.79
CA VAL A 26 4.90 6.57 26.00
C VAL A 26 4.34 6.09 24.68
N ALA A 27 3.92 7.00 23.79
CA ALA A 27 3.40 6.64 22.47
C ALA A 27 4.46 5.90 21.63
N SER A 28 5.71 6.39 21.63
CA SER A 28 6.86 5.73 21.00
C SER A 28 7.03 4.30 21.49
N TRP A 29 7.14 4.09 22.81
CA TRP A 29 7.37 2.76 23.38
C TRP A 29 6.23 1.78 23.13
N VAL A 30 4.97 2.24 23.20
CA VAL A 30 3.81 1.42 22.86
C VAL A 30 3.88 0.94 21.41
N VAL A 31 4.15 1.85 20.47
CA VAL A 31 4.30 1.51 19.05
C VAL A 31 5.49 0.58 18.84
N ILE A 32 6.63 0.81 19.49
CA ILE A 32 7.84 -0.03 19.37
C ILE A 32 7.54 -1.47 19.79
N VAL A 33 6.97 -1.68 20.97
CA VAL A 33 6.74 -3.03 21.50
C VAL A 33 5.68 -3.77 20.67
N TRP A 34 4.59 -3.09 20.31
CA TRP A 34 3.55 -3.66 19.48
C TRP A 34 4.08 -4.03 18.09
N LYS A 35 4.77 -3.09 17.43
CA LYS A 35 5.30 -3.27 16.07
C LYS A 35 6.41 -4.31 16.01
N LEU A 36 7.23 -4.44 17.04
CA LEU A 36 8.25 -5.49 17.12
C LEU A 36 7.62 -6.89 17.10
N ARG A 37 6.51 -7.09 17.82
CA ARG A 37 5.79 -8.38 17.83
C ARG A 37 5.12 -8.64 16.48
N LEU A 38 4.50 -7.61 15.89
CA LEU A 38 3.87 -7.69 14.57
C LEU A 38 4.91 -8.05 13.49
N MET A 39 6.03 -7.35 13.39
CA MET A 39 7.04 -7.61 12.36
C MET A 39 7.67 -9.00 12.49
N ARG A 40 7.95 -9.45 13.73
CA ARG A 40 8.47 -10.81 13.95
C ARG A 40 7.48 -11.89 13.50
N ARG A 41 6.19 -11.69 13.74
CA ARG A 41 5.14 -12.60 13.27
C ARG A 41 4.99 -12.54 11.76
N ALA A 42 4.86 -11.33 11.21
CA ALA A 42 4.74 -11.09 9.77
C ALA A 42 5.83 -11.80 8.96
N SER A 43 7.11 -11.64 9.33
CA SER A 43 8.21 -12.31 8.61
C SER A 43 8.12 -13.84 8.68
N ALA A 44 7.71 -14.40 9.81
CA ALA A 44 7.55 -15.84 9.97
C ALA A 44 6.29 -16.38 9.26
N ASP A 45 5.21 -15.60 9.24
CA ASP A 45 3.94 -15.96 8.61
C ASP A 45 4.08 -15.93 7.10
N VAL A 46 4.70 -14.88 6.51
CA VAL A 46 4.96 -14.81 5.06
C VAL A 46 5.78 -16.00 4.60
N ALA A 47 6.90 -16.31 5.25
CA ALA A 47 7.74 -17.45 4.85
C ALA A 47 6.99 -18.79 4.91
N ARG A 48 6.17 -19.02 5.95
CA ARG A 48 5.39 -20.25 6.12
C ARG A 48 4.23 -20.33 5.13
N CYS A 49 3.50 -19.24 4.92
CA CYS A 49 2.39 -19.17 3.98
C CYS A 49 2.87 -19.38 2.54
N THR A 50 3.97 -18.74 2.15
CA THR A 50 4.58 -18.96 0.82
C THR A 50 5.00 -20.41 0.64
N ALA A 51 5.65 -21.03 1.62
CA ALA A 51 6.01 -22.45 1.55
C ALA A 51 4.78 -23.37 1.47
N ALA A 52 3.73 -23.09 2.26
CA ALA A 52 2.49 -23.87 2.26
C ALA A 52 1.71 -23.71 0.95
N PHE A 53 1.75 -22.53 0.33
CA PHE A 53 1.15 -22.25 -0.98
C PHE A 53 1.82 -23.10 -2.06
N TRP A 54 3.16 -23.11 -2.14
CA TRP A 54 3.88 -23.87 -3.16
C TRP A 54 3.78 -25.39 -3.00
N GLN A 55 3.41 -25.87 -1.81
CA GLN A 55 3.12 -27.29 -1.55
C GLN A 55 1.64 -27.67 -1.77
N ALA A 56 0.79 -26.71 -2.15
CA ALA A 56 -0.61 -26.98 -2.39
C ALA A 56 -0.82 -27.51 -3.83
N PRO A 57 -1.70 -28.53 -4.01
CA PRO A 57 -1.94 -29.12 -5.33
C PRO A 57 -2.86 -28.27 -6.22
N SER A 58 -3.54 -27.26 -5.66
CA SER A 58 -4.39 -26.34 -6.42
C SER A 58 -4.53 -25.01 -5.69
N LEU A 59 -4.88 -23.95 -6.44
CA LEU A 59 -5.04 -22.59 -5.91
C LEU A 59 -6.14 -22.52 -4.83
N LEU A 60 -7.25 -23.25 -5.01
CA LEU A 60 -8.35 -23.31 -4.05
C LEU A 60 -7.92 -23.97 -2.73
N LEU A 61 -7.16 -25.08 -2.79
CA LEU A 61 -6.64 -25.75 -1.60
C LEU A 61 -5.54 -24.94 -0.93
N ALA A 62 -4.76 -24.18 -1.70
CA ALA A 62 -3.78 -23.24 -1.18
C ALA A 62 -4.47 -22.16 -0.33
N GLN A 63 -5.52 -21.54 -0.86
CA GLN A 63 -6.33 -20.52 -0.16
C GLN A 63 -6.86 -21.04 1.18
N GLN A 64 -7.46 -22.24 1.20
CA GLN A 64 -7.97 -22.86 2.43
C GLN A 64 -6.88 -23.13 3.46
N ARG A 65 -5.69 -23.60 3.04
CA ARG A 65 -4.56 -23.81 3.95
C ARG A 65 -4.07 -22.48 4.53
N LEU A 66 -3.95 -21.44 3.70
CA LEU A 66 -3.46 -20.13 4.10
C LEU A 66 -4.34 -19.46 5.16
N GLN A 67 -5.67 -19.65 5.14
CA GLN A 67 -6.57 -19.11 6.17
C GLN A 67 -6.18 -19.50 7.61
N SER A 68 -5.56 -20.67 7.79
CA SER A 68 -5.13 -21.14 9.11
C SER A 68 -3.75 -20.61 9.55
N PHE A 69 -2.91 -20.22 8.60
CA PHE A 69 -1.52 -19.81 8.85
C PHE A 69 -1.31 -18.29 8.76
N ASP A 70 -2.12 -17.59 7.98
CA ASP A 70 -1.98 -16.15 7.70
C ASP A 70 -2.81 -15.29 8.67
N ARG A 71 -2.30 -15.14 9.90
CA ARG A 71 -3.00 -14.41 10.97
C ARG A 71 -3.12 -12.92 10.72
N ASP A 72 -2.10 -12.33 10.08
CA ASP A 72 -2.04 -10.89 9.82
C ASP A 72 -2.61 -10.51 8.44
N ALA A 73 -3.08 -11.51 7.67
CA ALA A 73 -3.62 -11.36 6.31
C ALA A 73 -2.63 -10.64 5.39
N LEU A 74 -1.46 -11.26 5.18
CA LEU A 74 -0.35 -10.72 4.40
C LEU A 74 -0.23 -11.35 3.01
N VAL A 75 -0.51 -12.65 2.90
CA VAL A 75 -0.36 -13.43 1.67
C VAL A 75 -1.74 -13.78 1.08
N LEU A 76 -2.71 -14.07 1.95
CA LEU A 76 -4.07 -14.43 1.59
C LEU A 76 -4.76 -13.39 0.70
N PRO A 77 -4.67 -12.06 0.96
CA PRO A 77 -5.29 -11.06 0.08
C PRO A 77 -4.75 -11.10 -1.35
N LEU A 78 -3.47 -11.44 -1.54
CA LEU A 78 -2.86 -11.56 -2.87
C LEU A 78 -3.41 -12.80 -3.61
N VAL A 79 -3.53 -13.93 -2.89
CA VAL A 79 -4.10 -15.16 -3.45
C VAL A 79 -5.57 -14.97 -3.80
N ASP A 80 -6.34 -14.32 -2.94
CA ASP A 80 -7.76 -14.02 -3.16
C ASP A 80 -7.95 -13.11 -4.37
N ALA A 81 -7.14 -12.06 -4.50
CA ALA A 81 -7.16 -11.14 -5.64
C ALA A 81 -6.83 -11.86 -6.96
N ALA A 82 -5.82 -12.74 -6.96
CA ALA A 82 -5.48 -13.53 -8.13
C ALA A 82 -6.59 -14.52 -8.51
N ASN A 83 -7.17 -15.22 -7.51
CA ASN A 83 -8.22 -16.21 -7.68
C ASN A 83 -9.49 -15.59 -8.29
N LEU A 84 -9.84 -14.36 -7.87
CA LEU A 84 -10.98 -13.61 -8.39
C LEU A 84 -10.84 -13.34 -9.88
N ILE A 85 -9.64 -13.01 -10.35
CA ILE A 85 -9.38 -12.75 -11.77
C ILE A 85 -9.24 -14.05 -12.57
N ALA A 86 -8.64 -15.09 -11.98
CA ALA A 86 -8.45 -16.39 -12.62
C ALA A 86 -9.78 -17.09 -12.93
N ASN A 87 -10.72 -17.09 -11.97
CA ASN A 87 -12.04 -17.70 -12.11
C ASN A 87 -13.11 -16.70 -12.55
N HIS A 88 -12.71 -15.58 -13.16
CA HIS A 88 -13.67 -14.61 -13.66
C HIS A 88 -14.30 -15.12 -14.95
N ASP A 89 -15.38 -15.90 -14.80
CA ASP A 89 -16.31 -16.24 -15.88
C ASP A 89 -16.90 -14.92 -16.41
N GLY A 90 -16.86 -14.68 -17.72
CA GLY A 90 -17.19 -13.41 -18.38
C GLY A 90 -18.65 -12.91 -18.26
N VAL A 91 -19.30 -13.15 -17.12
CA VAL A 91 -20.66 -12.76 -16.72
C VAL A 91 -20.72 -11.31 -16.22
N THR A 92 -19.59 -10.72 -15.83
CA THR A 92 -19.52 -9.31 -15.40
C THR A 92 -19.63 -8.35 -16.58
N PRO A 93 -20.47 -7.30 -16.50
CA PRO A 93 -20.58 -6.31 -17.57
C PRO A 93 -19.22 -5.68 -17.88
N PRO A 94 -18.94 -5.33 -19.15
CA PRO A 94 -17.66 -4.75 -19.53
C PRO A 94 -17.45 -3.41 -18.82
N THR A 95 -16.51 -3.39 -17.89
CA THR A 95 -16.05 -2.19 -17.19
C THR A 95 -14.59 -1.91 -17.55
N LEU A 96 -14.11 -0.70 -17.23
CA LEU A 96 -12.68 -0.36 -17.37
C LEU A 96 -11.80 -1.29 -16.50
N ALA A 97 -12.34 -1.83 -15.41
CA ALA A 97 -11.63 -2.78 -14.56
C ALA A 97 -11.44 -4.15 -15.23
N THR A 98 -12.41 -4.58 -16.05
CA THR A 98 -12.34 -5.83 -16.83
C THR A 98 -11.64 -5.66 -18.19
N ALA A 99 -11.30 -4.44 -18.58
CA ALA A 99 -10.56 -4.15 -19.80
C ALA A 99 -9.06 -4.47 -19.67
N GLY A 100 -8.44 -4.85 -20.80
CA GLY A 100 -7.02 -5.20 -20.89
C GLY A 100 -6.75 -6.71 -20.84
N SER A 101 -5.49 -7.09 -21.07
CA SER A 101 -5.07 -8.49 -21.02
C SER A 101 -5.20 -9.08 -19.61
N LEU A 102 -5.28 -10.41 -19.50
CA LEU A 102 -5.25 -11.10 -18.20
C LEU A 102 -4.05 -10.67 -17.35
N SER A 103 -2.86 -10.56 -17.95
CA SER A 103 -1.64 -10.10 -17.28
C SER A 103 -1.76 -8.68 -16.72
N GLN A 104 -2.38 -7.75 -17.46
CA GLN A 104 -2.62 -6.39 -16.99
C GLN A 104 -3.63 -6.34 -15.83
N ARG A 105 -4.71 -7.13 -15.91
CA ARG A 105 -5.72 -7.21 -14.85
C ARG A 105 -5.12 -7.80 -13.57
N LEU A 106 -4.38 -8.91 -13.66
CA LEU A 106 -3.68 -9.53 -12.53
C LEU A 106 -2.68 -8.57 -11.90
N THR A 107 -1.85 -7.91 -12.71
CA THR A 107 -0.87 -6.93 -12.21
C THR A 107 -1.53 -5.82 -11.41
N ARG A 108 -2.69 -5.33 -11.86
CA ARG A 108 -3.44 -4.28 -11.15
C ARG A 108 -3.94 -4.77 -9.80
N VAL A 109 -4.70 -5.87 -9.76
CA VAL A 109 -5.31 -6.33 -8.50
C VAL A 109 -4.26 -6.82 -7.50
N LEU A 110 -3.17 -7.44 -7.96
CA LEU A 110 -2.08 -7.88 -7.09
C LEU A 110 -1.31 -6.69 -6.52
N ARG A 111 -1.07 -5.66 -7.34
CA ARG A 111 -0.46 -4.42 -6.86
C ARG A 111 -1.36 -3.74 -5.84
N ASP A 112 -2.65 -3.63 -6.10
CA ASP A 112 -3.60 -2.98 -5.19
C ASP A 112 -3.66 -3.75 -3.85
N ALA A 113 -3.78 -5.08 -3.88
CA ALA A 113 -3.75 -5.93 -2.70
C ALA A 113 -2.43 -5.80 -1.91
N LEU A 114 -1.28 -5.73 -2.61
CA LEU A 114 0.02 -5.50 -1.99
C LEU A 114 0.08 -4.14 -1.29
N HIS A 115 -0.40 -3.07 -1.93
CA HIS A 115 -0.41 -1.73 -1.33
C HIS A 115 -1.27 -1.68 -0.07
N ASP A 116 -2.43 -2.34 -0.08
CA ASP A 116 -3.30 -2.41 1.11
C ASP A 116 -2.62 -3.14 2.27
N VAL A 117 -1.94 -4.25 1.99
CA VAL A 117 -1.16 -4.99 2.99
C VAL A 117 -0.02 -4.13 3.53
N LEU A 118 0.79 -3.51 2.66
CA LEU A 118 1.93 -2.67 3.06
C LEU A 118 1.47 -1.45 3.86
N GLY A 119 0.37 -0.80 3.47
CA GLY A 119 -0.21 0.32 4.20
C GLY A 119 -0.54 -0.04 5.65
N ARG A 120 -1.06 -1.25 5.90
CA ARG A 120 -1.30 -1.76 7.25
C ARG A 120 0.00 -1.97 8.03
N LEU A 121 1.05 -2.52 7.41
CA LEU A 121 2.35 -2.68 8.08
C LEU A 121 3.05 -1.33 8.33
N GLN A 122 2.80 -0.30 7.52
CA GLN A 122 3.39 1.03 7.68
C GLN A 122 2.85 1.78 8.90
N PHE A 123 1.69 1.39 9.44
CA PHE A 123 1.07 2.03 10.59
C PHE A 123 2.04 2.23 11.76
N GLY A 124 2.05 3.44 12.33
CA GLY A 124 2.95 3.84 13.41
C GLY A 124 4.38 4.24 12.99
N GLN A 125 4.81 4.04 11.73
CA GLN A 125 6.11 4.56 11.27
C GLN A 125 6.15 6.09 11.29
N VAL A 126 5.07 6.74 10.82
CA VAL A 126 4.98 8.20 10.81
C VAL A 126 5.13 8.75 12.22
N LEU A 127 4.46 8.15 13.22
CA LEU A 127 4.60 8.56 14.62
C LEU A 127 6.05 8.47 15.11
N LEU A 128 6.74 7.34 14.87
CA LEU A 128 8.14 7.18 15.28
C LEU A 128 9.07 8.17 14.57
N ALA A 129 8.85 8.42 13.28
CA ALA A 129 9.61 9.40 12.51
C ALA A 129 9.41 10.82 13.05
N THR A 130 8.15 11.22 13.30
CA THR A 130 7.81 12.53 13.84
C THR A 130 8.35 12.69 15.26
N VAL A 131 8.18 11.69 16.14
CA VAL A 131 8.72 11.76 17.50
C VAL A 131 10.24 11.84 17.48
N GLY A 132 10.89 11.03 16.65
CA GLY A 132 12.34 11.03 16.49
C GLY A 132 12.92 12.36 16.01
N SER A 133 12.21 13.08 15.13
CA SER A 133 12.67 14.38 14.62
C SER A 133 12.27 15.57 15.51
N THR A 134 11.13 15.51 16.21
CA THR A 134 10.58 16.66 16.95
C THR A 134 10.95 16.66 18.44
N ALA A 135 11.14 15.50 19.08
CA ALA A 135 11.44 15.43 20.52
C ALA A 135 12.69 16.21 20.94
N PRO A 136 13.81 16.23 20.18
CA PRO A 136 14.98 17.03 20.54
C PRO A 136 14.67 18.53 20.59
N PHE A 137 13.82 19.02 19.68
CA PHE A 137 13.44 20.43 19.63
C PHE A 137 12.49 20.81 20.78
N VAL A 138 11.60 19.91 21.18
CA VAL A 138 10.78 20.11 22.39
C VAL A 138 11.67 20.18 23.64
N GLY A 139 12.69 19.32 23.71
CA GLY A 139 13.70 19.35 24.78
C GLY A 139 14.47 20.68 24.83
N LEU A 140 14.96 21.12 23.67
CA LEU A 140 15.67 22.38 23.50
C LEU A 140 14.79 23.58 23.89
N LEU A 141 13.53 23.60 23.46
CA LEU A 141 12.57 24.66 23.83
C LEU A 141 12.43 24.78 25.35
N GLY A 142 12.24 23.66 26.05
CA GLY A 142 12.10 23.70 27.50
C GLY A 142 13.40 24.09 28.22
N THR A 143 14.58 23.76 27.68
CA THR A 143 15.85 24.26 28.22
C THR A 143 16.01 25.77 28.00
N VAL A 144 15.71 26.28 26.80
CA VAL A 144 15.77 27.73 26.50
C VAL A 144 14.84 28.52 27.43
N TRP A 145 13.61 28.03 27.61
CA TRP A 145 12.65 28.68 28.51
C TRP A 145 13.07 28.58 29.98
N GLY A 146 13.58 27.42 30.42
CA GLY A 146 14.07 27.25 31.78
C GLY A 146 15.23 28.19 32.13
N ILE A 147 16.19 28.34 31.20
CA ILE A 147 17.31 29.29 31.37
C ILE A 147 16.79 30.74 31.38
N TYR A 148 15.83 31.08 30.50
CA TYR A 148 15.22 32.41 30.48
C TYR A 148 14.60 32.76 31.84
N HIS A 149 13.77 31.87 32.40
CA HIS A 149 13.14 32.09 33.69
C HIS A 149 14.14 32.18 34.85
N ALA A 150 15.18 31.35 34.83
CA ALA A 150 16.26 31.40 35.81
C ALA A 150 16.96 32.77 35.82
N LEU A 151 17.28 33.30 34.64
CA LEU A 151 17.97 34.58 34.51
C LEU A 151 17.07 35.77 34.90
N THR A 152 15.78 35.75 34.56
CA THR A 152 14.85 36.82 34.95
C THR A 152 14.61 36.85 36.47
N ALA A 153 14.52 35.69 37.12
CA ALA A 153 14.40 35.58 38.57
C ALA A 153 15.62 36.16 39.30
N VAL A 154 16.84 35.88 38.81
CA VAL A 154 18.08 36.42 39.40
C VAL A 154 18.24 37.90 39.11
N ALA A 155 17.84 38.38 37.92
CA ALA A 155 17.88 39.80 37.58
C ALA A 155 16.95 40.64 38.48
N GLY A 156 15.78 40.12 38.84
CA GLY A 156 14.84 40.80 39.77
C GLY A 156 15.35 40.91 41.21
N ALA A 157 16.33 40.10 41.61
CA ALA A 157 16.87 40.06 42.97
C ALA A 157 18.05 41.03 43.21
N GLY A 158 18.50 41.76 42.19
CA GLY A 158 19.50 42.85 42.31
C GLY A 158 20.95 42.41 42.58
N GLN A 159 21.21 41.14 42.94
CA GLN A 159 22.55 40.57 43.11
C GLN A 159 22.69 39.28 42.29
N ILE A 160 23.51 39.34 41.24
CA ILE A 160 23.85 38.19 40.40
C ILE A 160 25.08 37.50 41.00
N THR A 161 24.88 36.32 41.60
CA THR A 161 25.96 35.43 42.06
C THR A 161 25.90 34.11 41.31
N ILE A 162 27.06 33.51 41.01
CA ILE A 162 27.14 32.27 40.21
C ILE A 162 26.38 31.11 40.86
N ASP A 163 26.39 31.06 42.20
CA ASP A 163 25.69 30.05 42.99
C ASP A 163 24.16 30.12 42.82
N ARG A 164 23.61 31.31 42.55
CA ARG A 164 22.16 31.48 42.33
C ARG A 164 21.71 31.13 40.91
N VAL A 165 22.61 31.12 39.94
CA VAL A 165 22.29 30.81 38.53
C VAL A 165 22.58 29.36 38.19
N SER A 166 23.62 28.76 38.78
CA SER A 166 24.10 27.43 38.41
C SER A 166 23.08 26.30 38.62
N GLY A 167 22.32 26.32 39.72
CA GLY A 167 21.29 25.32 40.01
C GLY A 167 20.16 25.30 38.97
N PRO A 168 19.40 26.39 38.79
CA PRO A 168 18.30 26.45 37.83
C PRO A 168 18.72 26.20 36.37
N VAL A 169 19.92 26.63 35.98
CA VAL A 169 20.46 26.35 34.65
C VAL A 169 20.76 24.85 34.48
N GLY A 170 21.29 24.19 35.51
CA GLY A 170 21.50 22.74 35.52
C GLY A 170 20.18 21.96 35.37
N GLU A 171 19.13 22.38 36.07
CA GLU A 171 17.80 21.78 35.95
C GLU A 171 17.22 21.93 34.54
N ALA A 172 17.43 23.08 33.89
CA ALA A 172 16.99 23.31 32.52
C ALA A 172 17.66 22.36 31.51
N LEU A 173 18.93 21.98 31.71
CA LEU A 173 19.66 21.05 30.83
C LEU A 173 19.08 19.63 30.83
N VAL A 174 18.41 19.23 31.92
CA VAL A 174 17.73 17.92 32.02
C VAL A 174 16.67 17.76 30.93
N MET A 175 16.01 18.86 30.54
CA MET A 175 14.97 18.83 29.51
C MET A 175 15.52 18.45 28.12
N THR A 176 16.69 18.98 27.75
CA THR A 176 17.36 18.59 26.50
C THR A 176 17.78 17.11 26.54
N ALA A 177 18.33 16.66 27.67
CA ALA A 177 18.67 15.24 27.84
C ALA A 177 17.42 14.34 27.72
N ALA A 178 16.29 14.76 28.29
CA ALA A 178 15.01 14.06 28.14
C ALA A 178 14.54 14.01 26.67
N GLY A 179 14.64 15.12 25.93
CA GLY A 179 14.32 15.17 24.50
C GLY A 179 15.13 14.17 23.68
N LEU A 180 16.44 14.06 23.94
CA LEU A 180 17.31 13.08 23.31
C LEU A 180 16.97 11.63 23.73
N ALA A 181 16.68 11.40 25.01
CA ALA A 181 16.30 10.09 25.52
C ALA A 181 15.00 9.56 24.89
N VAL A 182 14.08 10.45 24.49
CA VAL A 182 12.85 10.11 23.75
C VAL A 182 13.14 9.91 22.25
N ALA A 183 13.98 10.75 21.65
CA ALA A 183 14.27 10.73 20.22
C ALA A 183 15.07 9.50 19.78
N ILE A 184 16.12 9.14 20.52
CA ILE A 184 17.07 8.09 20.12
C ILE A 184 16.37 6.73 19.89
N PRO A 185 15.55 6.22 20.84
CA PRO A 185 14.83 4.96 20.62
C PRO A 185 13.85 5.04 19.46
N ALA A 186 13.15 6.17 19.29
CA ALA A 186 12.17 6.36 18.21
C ALA A 186 12.82 6.31 16.83
N VAL A 187 13.93 7.02 16.63
CA VAL A 187 14.69 7.03 15.38
C VAL A 187 15.27 5.65 15.07
N LEU A 188 15.84 4.98 16.07
CA LEU A 188 16.39 3.64 15.90
C LEU A 188 15.30 2.63 15.50
N ALA A 189 14.16 2.68 16.17
CA ALA A 189 13.02 1.82 15.86
C ALA A 189 12.47 2.09 14.45
N TYR A 190 12.30 3.36 14.06
CA TYR A 190 11.90 3.74 12.70
C TYR A 190 12.84 3.12 11.64
N ASN A 191 14.15 3.27 11.81
CA ASN A 191 15.15 2.75 10.86
C ASN A 191 15.20 1.20 10.82
N VAL A 192 14.99 0.54 11.96
CA VAL A 192 14.95 -0.93 12.00
C VAL A 192 13.67 -1.46 11.35
N PHE A 193 12.51 -0.89 11.71
CA PHE A 193 11.24 -1.33 11.16
C PHE A 193 11.09 -1.02 9.68
N GLY A 194 11.60 0.10 9.19
CA GLY A 194 11.63 0.39 7.75
C GLY A 194 12.43 -0.65 6.96
N ARG A 195 13.59 -1.07 7.49
CA ARG A 195 14.40 -2.14 6.87
C ARG A 195 13.70 -3.50 6.89
N LEU A 196 13.00 -3.84 7.98
CA LEU A 196 12.25 -5.09 8.07
C LEU A 196 11.03 -5.08 7.14
N LEU A 197 10.32 -3.96 7.06
CA LEU A 197 9.20 -3.78 6.15
C LEU A 197 9.64 -3.94 4.70
N GLY A 198 10.74 -3.30 4.29
CA GLY A 198 11.25 -3.43 2.91
C GLY A 198 11.63 -4.86 2.52
N ARG A 199 12.04 -5.70 3.50
CA ARG A 199 12.27 -7.14 3.25
C ARG A 199 10.96 -7.88 3.01
N ILE A 200 9.96 -7.66 3.86
CA ILE A 200 8.63 -8.26 3.72
C ILE A 200 7.98 -7.83 2.40
N GLU A 201 8.12 -6.55 2.04
CA GLU A 201 7.67 -6.01 0.76
C GLU A 201 8.31 -6.74 -0.42
N ALA A 202 9.64 -6.89 -0.43
CA ALA A 202 10.34 -7.63 -1.48
C ALA A 202 9.88 -9.10 -1.59
N ASP A 203 9.66 -9.77 -0.45
CA ASP A 203 9.17 -11.15 -0.41
C ASP A 203 7.74 -11.25 -0.99
N LEU A 204 6.84 -10.33 -0.62
CA LEU A 204 5.46 -10.28 -1.13
C LEU A 204 5.39 -9.88 -2.60
N GLU A 205 6.24 -8.96 -3.06
CA GLU A 205 6.37 -8.62 -4.49
C GLU A 205 6.85 -9.80 -5.32
N GLY A 206 7.84 -10.54 -4.80
CA GLY A 206 8.31 -11.80 -5.39
C GLY A 206 7.16 -12.79 -5.52
N PHE A 207 6.46 -13.04 -4.42
CA PHE A 207 5.31 -13.94 -4.40
C PHE A 207 4.20 -13.50 -5.37
N ALA A 208 3.85 -12.21 -5.40
CA ALA A 208 2.85 -11.68 -6.33
C ALA A 208 3.24 -11.87 -7.80
N ARG A 209 4.54 -11.70 -8.11
CA ARG A 209 5.08 -11.92 -9.46
C ARG A 209 4.95 -13.37 -9.89
N ASP A 210 5.35 -14.29 -9.02
CA ASP A 210 5.32 -15.73 -9.29
C ASP A 210 3.86 -16.24 -9.40
N LEU A 211 2.97 -15.73 -8.52
CA LEU A 211 1.54 -16.01 -8.56
C LEU A 211 0.90 -15.55 -9.87
N ARG A 212 1.26 -14.34 -10.34
CA ARG A 212 0.78 -13.83 -11.63
C ARG A 212 1.17 -14.76 -12.78
N GLU A 213 2.43 -15.20 -12.81
CA GLU A 213 2.92 -16.09 -13.86
C GLU A 213 2.20 -17.44 -13.83
N LEU A 214 2.06 -18.04 -12.64
CA LEU A 214 1.33 -19.28 -12.44
C LEU A 214 -0.11 -19.21 -12.99
N VAL A 215 -0.82 -18.11 -12.73
CA VAL A 215 -2.20 -17.93 -13.21
C VAL A 215 -2.25 -17.69 -14.72
N ILE A 216 -1.27 -17.00 -15.30
CA ILE A 216 -1.20 -16.81 -16.75
C ILE A 216 -0.97 -18.13 -17.47
N ASP A 217 -0.03 -18.96 -16.98
CA ASP A 217 0.31 -20.25 -17.59
C ASP A 217 -0.80 -21.30 -17.44
N THR A 218 -1.55 -21.25 -16.33
CA THR A 218 -2.68 -22.16 -16.10
C THR A 218 -3.98 -21.71 -16.75
N ALA A 219 -4.04 -20.46 -17.26
CA ALA A 219 -5.20 -20.00 -18.00
C ALA A 219 -5.34 -20.82 -19.29
N PRO A 220 -6.51 -21.40 -19.58
CA PRO A 220 -6.70 -22.18 -20.79
C PRO A 220 -6.39 -21.29 -22.00
N VAL A 221 -5.45 -21.74 -22.84
CA VAL A 221 -5.06 -21.09 -24.10
C VAL A 221 -6.29 -21.05 -25.02
N GLN A 222 -7.14 -20.03 -24.87
CA GLN A 222 -8.33 -19.84 -25.72
C GLN A 222 -8.01 -19.18 -27.07
N SER A 223 -6.73 -18.95 -27.39
CA SER A 223 -6.36 -18.10 -28.51
C SER A 223 -5.37 -18.74 -29.47
N LEU A 224 -5.74 -19.84 -30.15
CA LEU A 224 -5.11 -20.22 -31.44
C LEU A 224 -6.06 -20.90 -32.45
N THR A 225 -7.25 -21.38 -32.07
CA THR A 225 -8.12 -22.16 -32.98
C THR A 225 -9.16 -21.34 -33.75
N GLY A 226 -9.33 -20.05 -33.48
CA GLY A 226 -10.37 -19.21 -34.09
C GLY A 226 -10.00 -18.57 -35.44
N THR A 227 -8.71 -18.45 -35.78
CA THR A 227 -8.26 -17.67 -36.96
C THR A 227 -8.10 -18.51 -38.23
N THR A 228 -7.89 -19.83 -38.12
CA THR A 228 -7.78 -20.72 -39.31
C THR A 228 -9.13 -21.14 -39.90
N ALA A 229 -10.21 -21.15 -39.10
CA ALA A 229 -11.55 -21.48 -39.60
C ALA A 229 -12.15 -20.42 -40.53
N GLY A 230 -11.78 -19.14 -40.35
CA GLY A 230 -12.24 -18.03 -41.21
C GLY A 230 -11.55 -17.97 -42.57
N LEU A 231 -10.31 -18.44 -42.67
CA LEU A 231 -9.53 -18.39 -43.92
C LEU A 231 -9.83 -19.58 -44.86
N SER A 232 -10.25 -20.73 -44.33
CA SER A 232 -10.61 -21.89 -45.15
C SER A 232 -11.96 -21.74 -45.89
N ASN A 233 -12.83 -20.81 -45.46
CA ASN A 233 -14.14 -20.60 -46.09
C ASN A 233 -14.10 -19.53 -47.22
N ALA A 234 -12.97 -18.85 -47.40
CA ALA A 234 -12.78 -17.82 -48.43
C ALA A 234 -12.27 -18.37 -49.78
N ILE A 235 -11.97 -19.68 -49.87
CA ILE A 235 -11.43 -20.33 -51.08
C ILE A 235 -12.38 -21.47 -51.51
N ARG A 236 -13.60 -21.13 -51.95
CA ARG A 236 -14.41 -22.02 -52.80
C ARG A 236 -14.57 -21.37 -54.18
N PRO A 237 -14.22 -22.06 -55.28
CA PRO A 237 -14.36 -21.50 -56.62
C PRO A 237 -15.83 -21.46 -57.03
N ALA A 238 -16.28 -20.33 -57.58
CA ALA A 238 -17.62 -20.15 -58.12
C ALA A 238 -17.81 -21.01 -59.39
N ALA A 239 -18.85 -21.85 -59.42
CA ALA A 239 -19.20 -22.69 -60.56
C ALA A 239 -20.65 -22.45 -61.03
N GLY A 240 -20.78 -22.05 -62.30
CA GLY A 240 -21.86 -22.46 -63.21
C GLY A 240 -23.14 -21.59 -63.30
N PRO A 241 -23.59 -21.18 -64.51
CA PRO A 241 -24.81 -20.39 -64.69
C PRO A 241 -26.08 -21.26 -64.73
N PRO A 242 -27.27 -20.70 -64.42
CA PRO A 242 -28.52 -21.46 -64.43
C PRO A 242 -29.14 -21.59 -65.84
N GLN A 243 -29.61 -22.80 -66.18
CA GLN A 243 -30.43 -23.09 -67.35
C GLN A 243 -31.92 -23.15 -66.99
N GLY A 244 -32.79 -22.67 -67.89
CA GLY A 244 -34.09 -23.27 -68.18
C GLY A 244 -35.34 -22.40 -67.93
N GLY A 245 -36.06 -22.05 -69.01
CA GLY A 245 -37.45 -21.57 -68.94
C GLY A 245 -37.92 -20.78 -70.17
N SER A 246 -38.29 -21.49 -71.24
CA SER A 246 -38.81 -20.96 -72.52
C SER A 246 -40.33 -20.74 -72.49
N ALA A 247 -40.80 -19.62 -73.07
CA ALA A 247 -42.19 -19.39 -73.48
C ALA A 247 -42.24 -18.53 -74.78
N PRO A 248 -43.28 -18.66 -75.63
CA PRO A 248 -43.15 -18.51 -77.08
C PRO A 248 -43.60 -17.14 -77.65
N LEU A 249 -43.25 -16.97 -78.94
CA LEU A 249 -43.41 -15.81 -79.81
C LEU A 249 -44.86 -15.48 -80.24
N GLY A 250 -45.12 -14.19 -80.45
CA GLY A 250 -46.20 -13.62 -81.27
C GLY A 250 -46.62 -12.26 -80.70
N GLY A 251 -46.72 -11.13 -81.40
CA GLY A 251 -46.51 -10.69 -82.78
C GLY A 251 -46.89 -9.18 -82.81
N SER A 252 -46.72 -8.54 -83.98
CA SER A 252 -47.15 -7.18 -84.38
C SER A 252 -46.31 -5.95 -83.96
N GLU A 253 -45.50 -5.48 -84.92
CA GLU A 253 -45.19 -4.08 -85.28
C GLU A 253 -46.46 -3.21 -85.52
N PRO A 254 -46.40 -1.88 -85.83
CA PRO A 254 -45.29 -0.91 -85.80
C PRO A 254 -45.66 0.53 -85.30
N ARG A 255 -44.67 1.43 -85.35
CA ARG A 255 -44.75 2.83 -85.87
C ARG A 255 -45.00 4.01 -84.89
N ALA A 256 -44.10 5.00 -85.01
CA ALA A 256 -44.34 6.43 -85.24
C ALA A 256 -43.48 7.37 -84.38
N ALA A 257 -42.51 7.98 -85.07
CA ALA A 257 -41.86 9.24 -84.75
C ALA A 257 -42.86 10.38 -84.52
N GLY A 258 -42.44 11.38 -83.74
CA GLY A 258 -43.15 12.64 -83.60
C GLY A 258 -42.45 13.64 -82.69
N SER A 259 -41.34 14.21 -83.18
CA SER A 259 -40.81 15.50 -82.71
C SER A 259 -41.44 16.62 -83.54
N VAL A 260 -42.05 17.64 -82.91
CA VAL A 260 -42.14 19.08 -83.27
C VAL A 260 -42.96 19.70 -82.11
N GLY A 261 -42.63 20.79 -81.44
CA GLY A 261 -41.61 21.83 -81.59
C GLY A 261 -41.99 23.02 -80.68
N ALA A 262 -41.06 23.97 -80.57
CA ALA A 262 -41.12 25.27 -79.88
C ALA A 262 -41.06 25.24 -78.34
#